data_AF-A0A7W1S8T3-F1
#
_entry.id   AF-A0A7W1S8T3-F1
#
_cell.length_a   1.000
_cell.length_b   1.000
_cell.length_c   1.000
_cell.angle_alpha   90.00
_cell.angle_beta   90.00
_cell.angle_gamma   90.00
#
_symmetry.space_group_name_H-M   'P 1'
#
loop_
_entity.id
_entity.type
_entity.pdbx_description
1 polymer ?
#
loop_
_entity_poly.entity_id
_entity_poly.type
_entity_poly.pdbx_seq_one_letter_code
_entity_poly.pdbx_strand_id
1 'polypeptide(L)'
;MTNKILQATDLIPPNSPPFVEEFVPRVAIASQWKLMWWKFRKHRLAMIGLVIIVVMYIVAIFAGFFAPQAADSYSRTYTQVAPQTVHWLDNGTFAPYIYGYKQKTDPKTYKRIYTIDEEKKIPLGFFVKGDLYRVGLHGIPLPIFQSLSISSDIHLFGPLEAGQPFYLLGSDDVGRDMLSRLIYASQVSLSVGLIGVFLS
;
A
#
# COMPACT_ATOMS: atom_id res chain seq x y z
N MET A 1 49.31 69.82 7.55
CA MET A 1 48.07 69.40 6.85
C MET A 1 47.72 68.01 7.33
N THR A 2 46.85 67.90 8.31
CA THR A 2 46.52 66.63 8.97
C THR A 2 45.26 66.08 8.32
N ASN A 3 45.40 65.02 7.51
CA ASN A 3 44.27 64.30 6.93
C ASN A 3 43.46 63.67 8.07
N LYS A 4 42.30 64.25 8.35
CA LYS A 4 41.33 63.68 9.29
C LYS A 4 40.67 62.50 8.57
N ILE A 5 41.01 61.28 8.98
CA ILE A 5 40.35 60.06 8.50
C ILE A 5 38.90 60.14 8.98
N LEU A 6 37.96 60.32 8.06
CA LEU A 6 36.53 60.29 8.36
C LEU A 6 36.21 58.92 8.95
N GLN A 7 35.71 58.90 10.19
CA GLN A 7 35.24 57.66 10.80
C GLN A 7 33.84 57.37 10.26
N ALA A 8 33.50 56.09 10.07
CA ALA A 8 32.21 55.67 9.49
C ALA A 8 30.98 56.22 10.26
N THR A 9 31.18 56.62 11.52
CA THR A 9 30.19 57.26 12.39
C THR A 9 29.79 58.67 11.94
N ASP A 10 30.66 59.37 11.19
CA ASP A 10 30.40 60.75 10.73
C ASP A 10 29.46 60.80 9.50
N LEU A 11 29.16 59.64 8.89
CA LEU A 11 28.30 59.51 7.72
C LEU A 11 26.82 59.24 8.08
N ILE A 12 26.52 59.07 9.37
CA ILE A 12 25.19 58.69 9.84
C ILE A 12 24.43 59.99 10.18
N PRO A 13 23.30 60.31 9.52
CA PRO A 13 22.55 61.52 9.80
C PRO A 13 22.02 61.48 11.25
N PRO A 14 22.04 62.62 11.98
CA PRO A 14 21.79 62.68 13.42
C PRO A 14 20.37 62.25 13.86
N ASN A 15 19.45 62.07 12.91
CA ASN A 15 18.07 61.61 13.13
C ASN A 15 17.73 60.32 12.38
N SER A 16 18.72 59.48 12.08
CA SER A 16 18.43 58.13 11.60
C SER A 16 17.70 57.36 12.72
N PRO A 17 16.53 56.74 12.45
CA PRO A 17 15.89 55.90 13.44
C PRO A 17 16.87 54.81 13.87
N PRO A 18 16.85 54.38 15.15
CA PRO A 18 17.69 53.26 15.59
C PRO A 18 17.45 52.09 14.64
N PHE A 19 18.51 51.34 14.29
CA PHE A 19 18.37 50.09 13.55
C PHE A 19 17.48 49.16 14.37
N VAL A 20 16.16 49.24 14.13
CA VAL A 20 15.22 48.24 14.60
C VAL A 20 15.58 47.04 13.75
N GLU A 21 16.16 46.01 14.38
CA GLU A 21 16.11 44.66 13.82
C GLU A 21 14.62 44.36 13.62
N GLU A 22 14.11 44.69 12.44
CA GLU A 22 12.74 44.42 12.06
C GLU A 22 12.62 42.91 12.14
N PHE A 23 11.89 42.43 13.14
CA PHE A 23 11.71 41.01 13.38
C PHE A 23 10.84 40.48 12.25
N VAL A 24 11.45 40.25 11.08
CA VAL A 24 10.77 39.84 9.88
C VAL A 24 10.04 38.54 10.25
N PRO A 25 8.70 38.53 10.34
CA PRO A 25 7.98 37.36 10.81
C PRO A 25 8.42 36.20 9.92
N ARG A 26 8.75 35.03 10.51
CA ARG A 26 9.29 33.85 9.79
C ARG A 26 8.51 33.43 8.54
N VAL A 27 7.29 33.95 8.38
CA VAL A 27 6.42 33.86 7.22
C VAL A 27 7.01 34.57 5.98
N ALA A 28 7.67 35.72 6.13
CA ALA A 28 8.19 36.54 5.02
C ALA A 28 9.44 35.96 4.33
N ILE A 29 10.13 35.00 4.97
CA ILE A 29 11.32 34.32 4.43
C ILE A 29 11.02 32.83 4.10
N ALA A 30 9.79 32.36 4.36
CA ALA A 30 9.44 30.96 4.12
C ALA A 30 9.23 30.68 2.63
N SER A 31 9.87 29.62 2.12
CA SER A 31 9.63 29.11 0.76
C SER A 31 8.14 28.86 0.52
N GLN A 32 7.67 29.16 -0.70
CA GLN A 32 6.26 28.98 -1.10
C GLN A 32 5.74 27.56 -0.82
N TRP A 33 6.58 26.55 -1.00
CA TRP A 33 6.28 25.14 -0.66
C TRP A 33 6.02 24.93 0.83
N LYS A 34 6.79 25.59 1.68
CA LYS A 34 6.66 25.51 3.13
C LYS A 34 5.36 26.15 3.60
N LEU A 35 5.00 27.30 3.01
CA LEU A 35 3.73 27.98 3.27
C LEU A 35 2.53 27.12 2.81
N MET A 36 2.64 26.51 1.63
CA MET A 36 1.59 25.63 1.09
C MET A 36 1.41 24.38 1.96
N TRP A 37 2.49 23.74 2.38
CA TRP A 37 2.45 22.58 3.28
C TRP A 37 1.87 22.92 4.66
N TRP A 38 2.19 24.10 5.22
CA TRP A 38 1.57 24.56 6.46
C TRP A 38 0.07 24.81 6.31
N LYS A 39 -0.37 25.38 5.18
CA LYS A 39 -1.80 25.56 4.90
C LYS A 39 -2.51 24.21 4.72
N PHE A 40 -1.90 23.28 3.99
CA PHE A 40 -2.41 21.93 3.77
C PHE A 40 -2.59 21.16 5.09
N ARG A 41 -1.57 21.17 5.96
CA ARG A 41 -1.62 20.48 7.26
C ARG A 41 -2.68 21.00 8.22
N LYS A 42 -3.16 22.24 8.04
CA LYS A 42 -4.27 22.77 8.84
C LYS A 42 -5.63 22.16 8.43
N HIS A 43 -5.76 21.61 7.22
CA HIS A 43 -7.01 21.07 6.70
C HIS A 43 -7.14 19.57 7.00
N ARG A 44 -7.98 19.21 7.98
CA ARG A 44 -8.12 17.82 8.47
C ARG A 44 -8.53 16.84 7.36
N LEU A 45 -9.49 17.20 6.51
CA LEU A 45 -9.93 16.33 5.41
C LEU A 45 -8.81 16.08 4.38
N ALA A 46 -7.96 17.08 4.14
CA ALA A 46 -6.85 16.94 3.20
C ALA A 46 -5.78 16.00 3.75
N MET A 47 -5.52 16.06 5.06
CA MET A 47 -4.61 15.13 5.73
C MET A 47 -5.14 13.69 5.74
N ILE A 48 -6.44 13.50 5.97
CA ILE A 48 -7.06 12.15 5.88
C ILE A 48 -6.90 11.59 4.47
N GLY A 49 -7.20 12.39 3.44
CA GLY A 49 -7.01 11.98 2.04
C GLY A 49 -5.55 11.61 1.72
N LEU A 50 -4.59 12.41 2.21
CA LEU A 50 -3.17 12.10 2.06
C LEU A 50 -2.80 10.75 2.71
N VAL A 51 -3.29 10.49 3.94
CA VAL A 51 -3.04 9.21 4.62
C VAL A 51 -3.60 8.04 3.82
N ILE A 52 -4.83 8.15 3.32
CA ILE A 52 -5.46 7.09 2.50
C ILE A 52 -4.62 6.82 1.25
N ILE A 53 -4.23 7.87 0.52
CA ILE A 53 -3.41 7.76 -0.69
C ILE A 53 -2.06 7.08 -0.37
N VAL A 54 -1.38 7.51 0.69
CA VAL A 54 -0.11 6.92 1.10
C VAL A 54 -0.26 5.43 1.42
N VAL A 55 -1.31 5.04 2.17
CA VAL A 55 -1.59 3.63 2.48
C VAL A 55 -1.87 2.83 1.20
N MET A 56 -2.67 3.36 0.29
CA MET A 56 -2.95 2.72 -1.00
C MET A 56 -1.68 2.50 -1.82
N TYR A 57 -0.78 3.49 -1.88
CA TYR A 57 0.51 3.34 -2.58
C TYR A 57 1.44 2.33 -1.90
N ILE A 58 1.45 2.25 -0.57
CA ILE A 58 2.21 1.22 0.16
C ILE A 58 1.70 -0.18 -0.22
N VAL A 59 0.38 -0.40 -0.14
CA VAL A 59 -0.22 -1.69 -0.52
C VAL A 59 0.07 -2.02 -1.99
N ALA A 60 -0.02 -1.04 -2.89
CA ALA A 60 0.28 -1.22 -4.30
C ALA A 60 1.76 -1.57 -4.58
N ILE A 61 2.71 -0.86 -3.96
CA ILE A 61 4.14 -1.12 -4.17
C ILE A 61 4.53 -2.50 -3.65
N PHE A 62 3.93 -2.91 -2.53
CA PHE A 62 4.13 -4.20 -1.89
C PHE A 62 2.98 -5.18 -2.18
N ALA A 63 2.36 -5.09 -3.36
CA ALA A 63 1.16 -5.85 -3.70
C ALA A 63 1.31 -7.35 -3.43
N GLY A 64 2.42 -7.96 -3.84
CA GLY A 64 2.64 -9.40 -3.60
C GLY A 64 2.87 -9.77 -2.13
N PHE A 65 3.34 -8.84 -1.30
CA PHE A 65 3.42 -9.08 0.16
C PHE A 65 2.03 -9.06 0.80
N PHE A 66 1.14 -8.15 0.38
CA PHE A 66 -0.22 -8.06 0.92
C PHE A 66 -1.21 -9.04 0.28
N ALA A 67 -1.00 -9.43 -0.98
CA ALA A 67 -1.82 -10.39 -1.68
C ALA A 67 -1.56 -11.81 -1.16
N PRO A 68 -2.60 -12.58 -0.85
CA PRO A 68 -2.43 -13.96 -0.39
C PRO A 68 -1.80 -14.92 -1.42
N GLN A 69 -1.96 -14.64 -2.72
CA GLN A 69 -1.44 -15.46 -3.81
C GLN A 69 -0.75 -14.55 -4.84
N ALA A 70 0.17 -15.12 -5.62
CA ALA A 70 0.81 -14.40 -6.72
C ALA A 70 -0.18 -14.07 -7.84
N ALA A 71 0.14 -13.06 -8.66
CA ALA A 71 -0.77 -12.55 -9.70
C ALA A 71 -1.13 -13.59 -10.78
N ASP A 72 -0.24 -14.56 -11.01
CA ASP A 72 -0.36 -15.64 -11.99
C ASP A 72 -0.81 -16.98 -11.37
N SER A 73 -0.96 -17.04 -10.04
CA SER A 73 -1.45 -18.22 -9.34
C SER A 73 -2.93 -18.47 -9.61
N TYR A 74 -3.27 -19.72 -9.92
CA TYR A 74 -4.65 -20.17 -10.06
C TYR A 74 -4.79 -21.64 -9.71
N SER A 75 -5.97 -22.04 -9.22
CA SER A 75 -6.28 -23.44 -8.92
C SER A 75 -7.43 -23.95 -9.77
N ARG A 76 -7.16 -24.99 -10.57
CA ARG A 76 -8.21 -25.73 -11.30
C ARG A 76 -9.17 -26.49 -10.38
N THR A 77 -8.79 -26.67 -9.12
CA THR A 77 -9.59 -27.37 -8.12
C THR A 77 -10.52 -26.41 -7.41
N TYR A 78 -10.15 -25.16 -7.19
CA TYR A 78 -10.96 -24.20 -6.42
C TYR A 78 -11.51 -23.11 -7.34
N THR A 79 -12.35 -23.49 -8.29
CA THR A 79 -13.03 -22.58 -9.23
C THR A 79 -14.39 -22.14 -8.68
N GLN A 80 -14.70 -20.84 -8.72
CA GLN A 80 -15.96 -20.26 -8.23
C GLN A 80 -16.27 -20.62 -6.77
N VAL A 81 -15.26 -20.61 -5.89
CA VAL A 81 -15.47 -20.88 -4.46
C VAL A 81 -16.00 -19.64 -3.74
N ALA A 82 -16.85 -19.85 -2.74
CA ALA A 82 -17.38 -18.78 -1.92
C ALA A 82 -16.29 -18.15 -1.01
N PRO A 83 -16.47 -16.89 -0.57
CA PRO A 83 -15.56 -16.24 0.39
C PRO A 83 -15.37 -17.04 1.68
N GLN A 84 -14.14 -17.08 2.20
CA GLN A 84 -13.83 -17.69 3.50
C GLN A 84 -13.76 -16.63 4.59
N THR A 85 -14.35 -16.94 5.74
CA THR A 85 -14.27 -16.13 6.95
C THR A 85 -13.07 -16.54 7.79
N VAL A 86 -12.30 -15.56 8.26
CA VAL A 86 -11.20 -15.79 9.21
C VAL A 86 -11.78 -15.88 10.61
N HIS A 87 -11.50 -16.98 11.29
CA HIS A 87 -11.76 -17.17 12.71
C HIS A 87 -10.48 -16.82 13.46
N TRP A 88 -10.54 -15.92 14.44
CA TRP A 88 -9.34 -15.40 15.11
C TRP A 88 -8.92 -16.21 16.35
N LEU A 89 -9.89 -16.88 16.99
CA LEU A 89 -9.66 -17.66 18.20
C LEU A 89 -10.10 -19.10 17.97
N ASP A 90 -9.26 -20.04 18.38
CA ASP A 90 -9.61 -21.46 18.48
C ASP A 90 -9.62 -21.86 19.96
N ASN A 91 -10.78 -22.29 20.46
CA ASN A 91 -10.98 -22.70 21.86
C ASN A 91 -10.40 -21.73 22.91
N GLY A 92 -10.51 -20.42 22.68
CA GLY A 92 -10.03 -19.37 23.59
C GLY A 92 -8.56 -19.00 23.45
N THR A 93 -7.81 -19.65 22.57
CA THR A 93 -6.42 -19.29 22.23
C THR A 93 -6.40 -18.45 20.95
N PHE A 94 -5.55 -17.42 20.88
CA PHE A 94 -5.32 -16.68 19.63
C PHE A 94 -4.58 -17.57 18.63
N ALA A 95 -5.35 -18.20 17.75
CA ALA A 95 -4.88 -19.12 16.72
C ALA A 95 -5.79 -18.92 15.51
N PRO A 96 -5.47 -17.97 14.61
CA PRO A 96 -6.33 -17.66 13.49
C PRO A 96 -6.42 -18.87 12.54
N TYR A 97 -7.61 -19.19 12.05
CA TYR A 97 -7.84 -20.30 11.14
C TYR A 97 -8.99 -20.01 10.18
N ILE A 98 -9.05 -20.77 9.10
CA ILE A 98 -10.21 -20.87 8.21
C ILE A 98 -10.67 -22.32 8.13
N TYR A 99 -11.91 -22.52 7.70
CA TYR A 99 -12.41 -23.84 7.33
C TYR A 99 -12.08 -24.16 5.87
N GLY A 100 -11.78 -25.44 5.61
CA GLY A 100 -11.55 -25.94 4.26
C GLY A 100 -12.82 -25.99 3.42
N TYR A 101 -12.69 -26.50 2.20
CA TYR A 101 -13.82 -26.75 1.31
C TYR A 101 -14.12 -28.24 1.18
N LYS A 102 -15.39 -28.58 1.19
CA LYS A 102 -15.95 -29.86 0.80
C LYS A 102 -16.52 -29.75 -0.59
N GLN A 103 -15.98 -30.54 -1.52
CA GLN A 103 -16.46 -30.60 -2.89
C GLN A 103 -17.65 -31.56 -2.98
N LYS A 104 -18.77 -31.09 -3.51
CA LYS A 104 -19.93 -31.92 -3.88
C LYS A 104 -20.18 -31.77 -5.37
N THR A 105 -20.42 -32.88 -6.05
CA THR A 105 -20.81 -32.84 -7.47
C THR A 105 -22.32 -32.90 -7.58
N ASP A 106 -22.94 -31.92 -8.23
CA ASP A 106 -24.36 -31.97 -8.54
C ASP A 106 -24.65 -33.11 -9.53
N PRO A 107 -25.50 -34.08 -9.20
CA PRO A 107 -25.78 -35.24 -10.07
C PRO A 107 -26.49 -34.88 -11.37
N LYS A 108 -27.14 -33.71 -11.47
CA LYS A 108 -27.87 -33.29 -12.69
C LYS A 108 -27.01 -32.44 -13.61
N THR A 109 -26.24 -31.52 -13.05
CA THR A 109 -25.44 -30.55 -13.83
C THR A 109 -23.97 -30.93 -13.93
N TYR A 110 -23.51 -31.93 -13.17
CA TYR A 110 -22.11 -32.31 -12.98
C TYR A 110 -21.20 -31.14 -12.53
N LYS A 111 -21.79 -30.04 -12.07
CA LYS A 111 -21.05 -28.90 -11.53
C LYS A 111 -20.49 -29.25 -10.16
N ARG A 112 -19.25 -28.83 -9.91
CA ARG A 112 -18.62 -28.91 -8.61
C ARG A 112 -19.12 -27.75 -7.76
N ILE A 113 -19.86 -28.05 -6.71
CA ILE A 113 -20.33 -27.11 -5.71
C ILE A 113 -19.42 -27.25 -4.49
N TYR A 114 -18.82 -26.14 -4.07
CA TYR A 114 -17.98 -26.10 -2.88
C TYR A 114 -18.79 -25.58 -1.71
N THR A 115 -18.79 -26.35 -0.63
CA THR A 115 -19.37 -25.95 0.67
C THR A 115 -18.25 -25.86 1.70
N ILE A 116 -18.40 -25.02 2.71
CA ILE A 116 -17.41 -24.93 3.80
C ILE A 116 -17.43 -26.26 4.58
N ASP A 117 -16.24 -26.80 4.85
CA ASP A 117 -16.05 -28.01 5.64
C ASP A 117 -15.59 -27.64 7.06
N GLU A 118 -16.53 -27.62 8.00
CA GLU A 118 -16.24 -27.27 9.39
C GLU A 118 -15.34 -28.31 10.10
N GLU A 119 -15.22 -29.52 9.55
CA GLU A 119 -14.36 -30.56 10.10
C GLU A 119 -12.88 -30.29 9.81
N LYS A 120 -12.57 -29.58 8.72
CA LYS A 120 -11.20 -29.31 8.30
C LYS A 120 -10.81 -27.87 8.62
N LYS A 121 -10.05 -27.69 9.70
CA LYS A 121 -9.43 -26.40 10.04
C LYS A 121 -8.07 -26.24 9.35
N ILE A 122 -7.82 -25.08 8.76
CA ILE A 122 -6.54 -24.69 8.17
C ILE A 122 -5.99 -23.54 9.02
N PRO A 123 -4.86 -23.73 9.72
CA PRO A 123 -4.29 -22.69 10.56
C PRO A 123 -3.66 -21.59 9.69
N LEU A 124 -3.87 -20.35 10.11
CA LEU A 124 -3.33 -19.16 9.46
C LEU A 124 -2.21 -18.56 10.31
N GLY A 125 -1.35 -17.80 9.66
CA GLY A 125 -0.32 -17.02 10.33
C GLY A 125 0.04 -15.77 9.56
N PHE A 126 0.93 -14.98 10.16
CA PHE A 126 1.54 -13.84 9.52
C PHE A 126 2.91 -14.21 8.97
N PHE A 127 3.36 -13.52 7.91
CA PHE A 127 4.67 -13.73 7.29
C PHE A 127 4.89 -15.18 6.85
N VAL A 128 3.85 -15.78 6.24
CA VAL A 128 3.87 -17.17 5.79
C VAL A 128 4.54 -17.31 4.44
N LYS A 129 5.09 -18.48 4.16
CA LYS A 129 5.62 -18.80 2.84
C LYS A 129 4.50 -19.24 1.90
N GLY A 130 4.53 -18.74 0.68
CA GLY A 130 3.55 -19.04 -0.35
C GLY A 130 4.16 -19.00 -1.75
N ASP A 131 3.38 -18.51 -2.71
CA ASP A 131 3.78 -18.46 -4.10
C ASP A 131 4.86 -17.40 -4.34
N LEU A 132 5.75 -17.65 -5.30
CA LEU A 132 6.78 -16.68 -5.62
C LEU A 132 6.15 -15.46 -6.30
N TYR A 133 6.38 -14.28 -5.75
CA TYR A 133 5.99 -13.02 -6.35
C TYR A 133 7.18 -12.08 -6.51
N ARG A 134 6.98 -11.03 -7.31
CA ARG A 134 7.98 -9.98 -7.52
C ARG A 134 7.53 -8.70 -6.80
N VAL A 135 8.35 -8.22 -5.88
CA VAL A 135 8.23 -6.91 -5.24
C VAL A 135 8.74 -5.84 -6.22
N GLY A 136 8.00 -4.75 -6.33
CA GLY A 136 8.38 -3.58 -7.12
C GLY A 136 7.29 -3.13 -8.09
N LEU A 137 7.61 -2.16 -8.93
CA LEU A 137 6.71 -1.54 -9.90
C LEU A 137 6.50 -2.40 -11.17
N HIS A 138 6.40 -3.73 -11.02
CA HIS A 138 6.22 -4.65 -12.15
C HIS A 138 4.86 -4.50 -12.85
N GLY A 139 3.87 -3.94 -12.17
CA GLY A 139 2.58 -3.55 -12.76
C GLY A 139 2.66 -2.31 -13.68
N ILE A 140 3.82 -1.66 -13.77
CA ILE A 140 4.04 -0.53 -14.69
C ILE A 140 4.47 -1.06 -16.06
N PRO A 141 3.82 -0.63 -17.16
CA PRO A 141 4.18 -1.02 -18.53
C PRO A 141 5.42 -0.27 -19.03
N LEU A 142 6.48 -0.17 -18.21
CA LEU A 142 7.74 0.47 -18.57
C LEU A 142 8.90 -0.51 -18.29
N PRO A 143 9.76 -0.81 -19.30
CA PRO A 143 10.80 -1.83 -19.19
C PRO A 143 11.77 -1.62 -18.02
N ILE A 144 12.05 -0.36 -17.66
CA ILE A 144 13.00 -0.01 -16.59
C ILE A 144 12.55 -0.53 -15.22
N PHE A 145 11.23 -0.60 -14.97
CA PHE A 145 10.68 -1.08 -13.71
C PHE A 145 10.51 -2.60 -13.65
N GLN A 146 10.58 -3.30 -14.79
CA GLN A 146 10.57 -4.76 -14.81
C GLN A 146 11.92 -5.36 -14.43
N SER A 147 13.02 -4.67 -14.76
CA SER A 147 14.38 -5.09 -14.42
C SER A 147 14.71 -4.88 -12.92
N LEU A 148 14.07 -3.91 -12.27
CA LEU A 148 14.26 -3.59 -10.86
C LEU A 148 13.19 -4.28 -9.99
N SER A 149 13.18 -5.61 -10.00
CA SER A 149 12.27 -6.40 -9.15
C SER A 149 13.02 -7.40 -8.27
N ILE A 150 12.54 -7.53 -7.03
CA ILE A 150 13.08 -8.48 -6.03
C ILE A 150 12.05 -9.59 -5.87
N SER A 151 12.44 -10.84 -6.06
CA SER A 151 11.54 -11.97 -5.83
C SER A 151 11.45 -12.30 -4.35
N SER A 152 10.25 -12.61 -3.86
CA SER A 152 9.99 -13.09 -2.51
C SER A 152 8.86 -14.11 -2.51
N ASP A 153 8.87 -15.00 -1.53
CA ASP A 153 7.85 -16.02 -1.25
C ASP A 153 7.09 -15.73 0.06
N ILE A 154 7.33 -14.59 0.72
CA ILE A 154 6.74 -14.27 2.03
C ILE A 154 5.50 -13.40 1.85
N HIS A 155 4.34 -13.90 2.26
CA HIS A 155 3.09 -13.15 2.28
C HIS A 155 2.75 -12.71 3.69
N LEU A 156 2.11 -11.54 3.82
CA LEU A 156 1.72 -10.96 5.10
C LEU A 156 0.82 -11.89 5.88
N PHE A 157 -0.15 -12.54 5.23
CA PHE A 157 -1.17 -13.35 5.89
C PHE A 157 -1.65 -14.48 5.00
N GLY A 158 -1.76 -15.69 5.55
CA GLY A 158 -2.21 -16.87 4.83
C GLY A 158 -2.04 -18.16 5.63
N PRO A 159 -2.24 -19.32 4.99
CA PRO A 159 -2.05 -20.62 5.63
C PRO A 159 -0.61 -20.84 6.09
N LEU A 160 -0.43 -21.49 7.24
CA LEU A 160 0.91 -21.87 7.72
C LEU A 160 1.57 -22.91 6.82
N GLU A 161 0.76 -23.77 6.20
CA GLU A 161 1.21 -24.76 5.23
C GLU A 161 0.94 -24.25 3.80
N ALA A 162 2.01 -24.13 3.01
CA ALA A 162 1.90 -23.73 1.61
C ALA A 162 1.02 -24.71 0.80
N GLY A 163 0.25 -24.17 -0.14
CA GLY A 163 -0.64 -24.94 -1.02
C GLY A 163 -2.02 -25.25 -0.45
N GLN A 164 -2.29 -24.92 0.82
CA GLN A 164 -3.65 -24.98 1.35
C GLN A 164 -4.53 -23.87 0.72
N PRO A 165 -5.84 -24.12 0.52
CA PRO A 165 -6.74 -23.13 -0.06
C PRO A 165 -6.91 -21.93 0.88
N PHE A 166 -6.81 -20.73 0.32
CA PHE A 166 -7.08 -19.48 1.03
C PHE A 166 -7.64 -18.43 0.08
N TYR A 167 -8.94 -18.19 0.19
CA TYR A 167 -9.75 -17.37 -0.72
C TYR A 167 -10.68 -16.45 0.09
N LEU A 168 -10.13 -15.37 0.64
CA LEU A 168 -10.86 -14.46 1.52
C LEU A 168 -12.10 -13.83 0.85
N LEU A 169 -11.99 -13.51 -0.44
CA LEU A 169 -13.09 -12.96 -1.25
C LEU A 169 -13.65 -13.98 -2.26
N GLY A 170 -13.26 -15.25 -2.13
CA GLY A 170 -13.61 -16.31 -3.08
C GLY A 170 -12.71 -16.33 -4.31
N SER A 171 -13.07 -17.20 -5.26
CA SER A 171 -12.34 -17.34 -6.52
C SER A 171 -13.21 -17.10 -7.74
N ASP A 172 -12.57 -16.82 -8.87
CA ASP A 172 -13.25 -16.67 -10.16
C ASP A 172 -13.44 -18.02 -10.89
N ASP A 173 -13.96 -17.94 -12.12
CA ASP A 173 -14.28 -19.09 -12.98
C ASP A 173 -13.07 -19.97 -13.34
N VAL A 174 -11.85 -19.46 -13.17
CA VAL A 174 -10.60 -20.19 -13.41
C VAL A 174 -9.82 -20.48 -12.13
N GLY A 175 -10.36 -20.07 -10.97
CA GLY A 175 -9.83 -20.37 -9.64
C GLY A 175 -8.69 -19.46 -9.17
N ARG A 176 -8.66 -18.21 -9.64
CA ARG A 176 -7.78 -17.16 -9.11
C ARG A 176 -8.41 -16.51 -7.88
N ASP A 177 -7.60 -16.15 -6.89
CA ASP A 177 -8.06 -15.45 -5.69
C ASP A 177 -8.48 -14.01 -6.00
N MET A 178 -9.73 -13.67 -5.64
CA MET A 178 -10.29 -12.35 -5.95
C MET A 178 -9.62 -11.22 -5.17
N LEU A 179 -9.21 -11.45 -3.92
CA LEU A 179 -8.54 -10.43 -3.11
C LEU A 179 -7.18 -10.06 -3.71
N SER A 180 -6.37 -11.05 -4.02
CA SER A 180 -5.08 -10.88 -4.70
C SER A 180 -5.25 -10.09 -5.99
N ARG A 181 -6.26 -10.44 -6.80
CA ARG A 181 -6.56 -9.71 -8.05
C ARG A 181 -6.91 -8.24 -7.81
N LEU A 182 -7.68 -7.91 -6.78
CA LEU A 182 -8.00 -6.51 -6.45
C LEU A 182 -6.75 -5.73 -6.04
N ILE A 183 -5.87 -6.34 -5.24
CA ILE A 183 -4.62 -5.70 -4.80
C ILE A 183 -3.72 -5.42 -6.01
N TYR A 184 -3.48 -6.41 -6.87
CA TYR A 184 -2.68 -6.22 -8.10
C TYR A 184 -3.34 -5.26 -9.09
N ALA A 185 -4.67 -5.26 -9.23
CA ALA A 185 -5.37 -4.30 -10.07
C ALA A 185 -5.20 -2.86 -9.55
N SER A 186 -5.24 -2.67 -8.23
CA SER A 186 -4.98 -1.36 -7.60
C SER A 186 -3.57 -0.86 -7.88
N GLN A 187 -2.57 -1.77 -7.87
CA GLN A 187 -1.19 -1.43 -8.22
C GLN A 187 -1.06 -0.90 -9.65
N VAL A 188 -1.69 -1.57 -10.62
CA VAL A 188 -1.67 -1.14 -12.02
C VAL A 188 -2.38 0.21 -12.16
N SER A 189 -3.59 0.36 -11.59
CA SER A 189 -4.38 1.59 -11.69
C SER A 189 -3.68 2.82 -11.11
N LEU A 190 -3.13 2.70 -9.89
CA LEU A 190 -2.43 3.80 -9.22
C LEU A 190 -1.14 4.20 -9.93
N SER A 191 -0.50 3.24 -10.60
CA SER A 191 0.70 3.50 -11.38
C SER A 191 0.41 4.33 -12.64
N VAL A 192 -0.66 3.99 -13.37
CA VAL A 192 -1.09 4.75 -14.56
C VAL A 192 -1.47 6.18 -14.17
N GLY A 193 -2.18 6.35 -13.06
CA GLY A 193 -2.51 7.69 -12.53
C GLY A 193 -1.26 8.52 -12.20
N LEU A 194 -0.26 7.90 -11.58
CA LEU A 194 1.00 8.57 -11.24
C LEU A 194 1.78 8.98 -12.49
N ILE A 195 1.83 8.12 -13.52
CA ILE A 195 2.45 8.45 -14.81
C ILE A 195 1.74 9.64 -15.46
N GLY A 196 0.40 9.67 -15.43
CA GLY A 196 -0.37 10.79 -15.96
C GLY A 196 -0.01 12.13 -15.31
N VAL A 197 0.12 12.17 -13.97
CA VAL A 197 0.53 13.36 -13.23
C VAL A 197 1.98 13.75 -13.51
N PHE A 198 2.87 12.77 -13.73
CA PHE A 198 4.27 13.05 -14.04
C PHE A 198 4.45 13.69 -15.43
N LEU A 199 3.55 13.40 -16.36
CA LEU A 199 3.60 13.91 -17.74
C LEU A 199 2.80 15.21 -17.95
N SER A 200 2.00 15.65 -16.96
CA SER A 200 1.17 16.87 -17.02
C SER A 200 1.93 18.11 -16.57
#